data_AF-A0A2V5NSH6-F1
#
_entry.id   AF-A0A2V5NSH6-F1
#
_cell.length_a   1.000
_cell.length_b   1.000
_cell.length_c   1.000
_cell.angle_alpha   90.00
_cell.angle_beta   90.00
_cell.angle_gamma   90.00
#
_symmetry.space_group_name_H-M   'P 1'
#
loop_
_entity.id
_entity.type
_entity.pdbx_description
1 polymer ?
#
loop_
_entity_poly.entity_id
_entity_poly.type
_entity_poly.pdbx_seq_one_letter_code
_entity_poly.pdbx_strand_id
1 'polypeptide(L)' 'MADDEIIYLDNNATTQLDPAVVEEMLPFLTKYYGNPSSGYGFAGKAREAVDLAREQLAALLGCEPSEIVFTSGGTESN' A
#
# COMPACT_ATOMS: atom_id res chain seq x y z
N MET A 1 -15.93 26.80 9.24
CA MET A 1 -17.01 25.95 8.70
C MET A 1 -17.16 24.83 9.68
N ALA A 2 -18.38 24.51 10.10
CA ALA A 2 -18.65 23.81 11.35
C ALA A 2 -17.74 22.59 11.56
N ASP A 3 -16.94 22.65 12.62
CA ASP A 3 -16.38 21.48 13.30
C ASP A 3 -17.53 20.70 13.96
N ASP A 4 -18.50 20.25 13.15
CA ASP A 4 -19.50 19.31 13.62
C ASP A 4 -18.78 17.97 13.75
N GLU A 5 -18.73 17.45 14.98
CA GLU A 5 -18.10 16.18 15.30
C GLU A 5 -18.87 15.04 14.61
N ILE A 6 -18.44 14.68 13.39
CA ILE A 6 -19.03 13.58 12.63
C ILE A 6 -18.59 12.27 13.26
N ILE A 7 -19.55 11.49 13.77
CA ILE A 7 -19.31 10.11 14.17
C ILE A 7 -19.38 9.23 12.92
N TYR A 8 -18.22 8.76 12.46
CA TYR A 8 -18.12 7.89 11.28
C TYR A 8 -18.43 6.43 11.63
N LEU A 9 -19.57 5.93 11.15
CA LEU A 9 -20.01 4.54 11.36
C LEU A 9 -20.17 3.75 10.04
N ASP A 10 -19.52 4.20 8.95
CA ASP A 10 -19.66 3.63 7.60
C ASP A 10 -18.38 2.91 7.11
N ASN A 11 -17.70 2.21 8.03
CA ASN A 11 -16.43 1.50 7.72
C ASN A 11 -16.57 0.38 6.67
N ASN A 12 -17.80 -0.06 6.36
CA ASN A 12 -18.07 -1.02 5.30
C ASN A 12 -17.97 -0.39 3.90
N ALA A 13 -18.14 0.93 3.76
CA ALA A 13 -17.98 1.64 2.49
C ALA A 13 -16.49 1.91 2.20
N THR A 14 -15.74 2.36 3.21
CA THR A 14 -14.28 2.51 3.20
C THR A 14 -13.77 2.76 4.62
N THR A 15 -12.46 2.72 4.84
CA THR A 15 -11.85 2.99 6.14
C THR A 15 -10.92 4.19 6.08
N GLN A 16 -10.82 4.93 7.19
CA GLN A 16 -9.74 5.90 7.37
C GLN A 16 -8.39 5.17 7.30
N LEU A 17 -7.42 5.75 6.61
CA LEU A 17 -6.05 5.23 6.62
C LEU A 17 -5.47 5.33 8.03
N ASP A 18 -4.86 4.24 8.51
CA ASP A 18 -4.05 4.26 9.72
C ASP A 18 -2.89 5.27 9.53
N PRO A 19 -2.62 6.17 10.49
CA PRO A 19 -1.50 7.10 10.41
C PRO A 19 -0.16 6.43 10.06
N ALA A 20 0.10 5.22 10.57
CA ALA A 20 1.32 4.48 10.25
C ALA A 20 1.40 4.12 8.75
N VAL A 21 0.27 3.80 8.11
CA VAL A 21 0.22 3.54 6.66
C VAL A 21 0.56 4.81 5.88
N VAL A 22 0.06 5.96 6.33
CA VAL A 22 0.40 7.25 5.69
C VAL A 22 1.89 7.55 5.80
N GLU A 23 2.46 7.37 7.00
CA GLU A 23 3.88 7.58 7.27
C GLU A 23 4.79 6.67 6.42
N GLU A 24 4.45 5.38 6.28
CA GLU A 24 5.20 4.43 5.44
C GLU A 24 5.09 4.73 3.95
N MET A 25 3.95 5.25 3.48
CA MET A 25 3.73 5.56 2.06
C MET A 25 4.40 6.87 1.61
N LEU A 26 4.48 7.88 2.49
CA LEU A 26 4.98 9.22 2.15
C LEU A 26 6.38 9.24 1.50
N PRO A 27 7.38 8.45 1.94
CA PRO A 27 8.67 8.37 1.30
C PRO A 27 8.61 7.98 -0.19
N PHE A 28 7.72 7.08 -0.58
CA PHE A 28 7.58 6.63 -1.97
C PHE A 28 6.85 7.62 -2.86
N LEU A 29 6.03 8.49 -2.25
CA LEU A 29 5.35 9.59 -2.93
C LEU A 29 6.22 10.85 -3.09
N THR A 30 7.33 10.95 -2.37
CA THR A 30 8.14 12.19 -2.31
C THR A 30 9.62 12.00 -2.64
N LYS A 31 10.27 10.98 -2.07
CA LYS A 31 11.73 10.77 -2.14
C LYS A 31 12.12 9.58 -3.03
N TYR A 32 11.38 8.48 -2.94
CA TYR A 32 11.69 7.20 -3.60
C TYR A 32 10.68 6.87 -4.71
N TYR A 33 10.38 7.86 -5.55
CA TYR A 33 9.36 7.78 -6.61
C TYR A 33 9.84 7.07 -7.90
N GLY A 34 10.97 6.36 -7.86
CA GLY A 34 11.52 5.66 -9.02
C GLY A 34 10.59 4.55 -9.52
N ASN A 35 10.59 4.31 -10.84
CA ASN A 35 9.81 3.20 -11.40
C ASN A 35 10.47 1.86 -11.00
N PRO A 36 9.78 0.96 -10.25
CA PRO A 36 10.34 -0.27 -9.70
C PRO A 36 10.82 -1.27 -10.77
N SER A 37 10.40 -1.12 -12.02
CA SER A 37 10.89 -1.94 -13.15
C SER A 37 12.21 -1.46 -13.73
N SER A 38 12.72 -0.30 -13.30
CA SER A 38 13.96 0.27 -13.85
C SER A 38 15.19 -0.32 -13.17
N GLY A 39 16.27 -0.55 -13.94
CA GLY A 39 17.51 -1.15 -13.44
C GLY A 39 18.53 -0.16 -12.85
N TYR A 40 18.24 1.13 -12.79
CA TYR A 40 19.15 2.13 -12.22
C TYR A 40 19.02 2.23 -10.70
N GLY A 41 20.09 2.63 -10.01
CA GLY A 41 20.16 2.59 -8.54
C GLY A 41 19.04 3.34 -7.80
N PHE A 42 18.56 4.47 -8.34
CA PHE A 42 17.44 5.23 -7.76
C PHE A 42 16.13 4.43 -7.69
N ALA A 43 15.87 3.52 -8.63
CA ALA A 43 14.66 2.70 -8.64
C ALA A 43 14.69 1.53 -7.66
N GLY A 44 15.86 1.17 -7.13
CA GLY A 44 16.03 0.04 -6.23
C GLY A 44 15.14 0.12 -4.99
N LYS A 45 14.99 1.31 -4.41
CA LYS A 45 14.16 1.49 -3.19
C LYS A 45 12.68 1.24 -3.43
N ALA A 46 12.14 1.65 -4.58
CA ALA A 46 10.75 1.37 -4.92
C ALA A 46 10.52 -0.14 -5.16
N ARG A 47 11.47 -0.82 -5.81
CA ARG A 47 11.40 -2.26 -6.03
C ARG A 47 11.45 -3.05 -4.71
N GLU A 48 12.42 -2.73 -3.85
CA GLU A 48 12.55 -3.34 -2.51
C GLU A 48 11.25 -3.20 -1.70
N ALA A 49 10.58 -2.05 -1.78
CA ALA A 49 9.33 -1.81 -1.08
C ALA A 49 8.16 -2.65 -1.61
N VAL A 50 8.06 -2.83 -2.93
CA VAL A 50 7.04 -3.70 -3.55
C VAL A 50 7.27 -5.16 -3.17
N ASP A 51 8.53 -5.60 -3.14
CA ASP A 51 8.89 -6.97 -2.74
C ASP A 51 8.58 -7.21 -1.26
N LEU A 52 8.92 -6.26 -0.37
CA LEU A 52 8.58 -6.32 1.05
C LEU A 52 7.05 -6.35 1.28
N ALA A 53 6.28 -5.51 0.59
CA ALA A 53 4.82 -5.50 0.70
C ALA A 53 4.22 -6.85 0.30
N ARG A 54 4.81 -7.52 -0.69
CA ARG A 54 4.39 -8.86 -1.14
C ARG A 54 4.64 -9.91 -0.06
N GLU A 55 5.81 -9.88 0.57
CA GLU A 55 6.16 -10.77 1.69
C GLU A 55 5.23 -10.57 2.88
N GLN A 56 4.92 -9.31 3.23
CA GLN A 56 4.01 -8.98 4.32
C GLN A 56 2.59 -9.51 4.07
N LEU A 57 2.06 -9.33 2.85
CA LEU A 57 0.74 -9.84 2.50
C LEU A 57 0.70 -11.37 2.47
N ALA A 58 1.75 -12.01 1.96
CA ALA A 58 1.87 -13.46 1.94
C ALA A 58 1.90 -14.04 3.37
N ALA A 59 2.66 -13.41 4.28
CA ALA A 59 2.70 -13.78 5.69
C ALA A 59 1.34 -13.59 6.40
N LEU A 60 0.61 -12.52 6.08
CA LEU A 60 -0.73 -12.27 6.60
C LEU A 60 -1.74 -13.33 6.16
N LEU A 61 -1.64 -13.78 4.90
CA LEU A 61 -2.57 -14.74 4.29
C LEU A 61 -2.14 -16.21 4.48
N GLY A 62 -0.90 -16.46 4.91
CA GLY A 62 -0.35 -17.80 5.07
C GLY A 62 -0.06 -18.50 3.74
N CYS A 63 0.41 -17.76 2.73
CA CYS A 63 0.77 -18.27 1.41
C CYS A 63 2.21 -17.89 1.01
N GLU A 64 2.68 -18.37 -0.13
CA GLU A 64 3.99 -18.00 -0.67
C GLU A 64 3.93 -16.63 -1.34
N PRO A 65 5.00 -15.79 -1.26
CA PRO A 65 5.03 -14.48 -1.92
C PRO A 65 4.74 -14.55 -3.43
N SER A 66 5.14 -15.64 -4.10
CA SER A 66 4.88 -15.86 -5.53
C SER A 66 3.40 -16.04 -5.88
N GLU A 67 2.54 -16.33 -4.91
CA GLU A 67 1.09 -16.48 -5.10
C GLU A 67 0.36 -15.13 -5.06
N ILE A 68 1.02 -14.06 -4.59
CA ILE A 68 0.44 -12.72 -4.50
C ILE A 68 0.53 -12.02 -5.86
N VAL A 69 -0.58 -11.45 -6.31
CA VAL A 69 -0.63 -10.50 -7.45
C VAL A 69 -1.29 -9.21 -6.97
N PHE A 70 -0.59 -8.08 -7.08
CA PHE A 70 -1.17 -6.78 -6.79
C PHE A 70 -2.07 -6.33 -7.95
N THR A 71 -3.28 -5.90 -7.63
CA THR A 71 -4.27 -5.33 -8.55
C THR A 71 -4.64 -3.91 -8.10
N SER A 72 -5.51 -3.22 -8.84
CA SER A 72 -6.04 -1.91 -8.42
C SER A 72 -7.09 -1.97 -7.31
N GLY A 73 -7.63 -3.16 -7.00
CA GLY A 73 -8.62 -3.35 -5.93
C GLY A 73 -9.47 -4.61 -6.09
N GLY A 74 -10.38 -4.85 -5.13
CA GLY A 74 -11.16 -6.07 -5.07
C GLY A 74 -12.06 -6.36 -6.27
N THR A 75 -12.54 -5.33 -6.98
CA THR A 75 -13.34 -5.50 -8.21
C THR A 75 -12.51 -6.08 -9.36
N GLU A 76 -11.24 -5.72 -9.49
CA GLU A 76 -10.36 -6.30 -10.51
C GLU A 76 -9.93 -7.73 -10.15
N SER A 77 -9.88 -8.06 -8.86
CA SER A 77 -9.45 -9.37 -8.38
C SER A 77 -10.49 -10.49 -8.50
N ASN A 78 -11.79 -10.18 -8.58
CA ASN A 78 -12.90 -11.17 -8.66
C ASN A 78 -13.16 -11.63 -10.10
#